data_AF-A0A1A8FS76-F1
#
_entry.id   AF-A0A1A8FS76-F1
#
_cell.length_a   1.000
_cell.length_b   1.000
_cell.length_c   1.000
_cell.angle_alpha   90.00
_cell.angle_beta   90.00
_cell.angle_gamma   90.00
#
_symmetry.space_group_name_H-M   'P 1'
#
loop_
_entity.id
_entity.type
_entity.pdbx_description
1 polymer ?
#
loop_
_entity_poly.entity_id
_entity_poly.type
_entity_poly.pdbx_seq_one_letter_code
_entity_poly.pdbx_strand_id
1 'polypeptide(L)'
;ASFSDPLLKREHTADGDETTFQCHSAGGYPQPELSWLIDNTQEPPEGSVRTQTDTLPDSHLYNITSKLTISLPKDVSVTCIIENLSLNETLRSTYKPNGGPLGRRAAEG
;
A
#
# COMPACT_ATOMS: atom_id res chain seq x y z
N ALA A 1 1.04 -18.64 -1.65
CA ALA A 1 0.75 -17.88 -2.89
C ALA A 1 1.28 -16.48 -2.70
N SER A 2 1.95 -15.93 -3.70
CA SER A 2 2.46 -14.55 -3.64
C SER A 2 1.30 -13.55 -3.76
N PHE A 3 1.44 -12.41 -3.11
CA PHE A 3 0.50 -11.30 -3.22
C PHE A 3 0.64 -10.60 -4.58
N SER A 4 -0.45 -10.03 -5.11
CA SER A 4 -0.35 -9.19 -6.30
C SER A 4 0.47 -7.92 -6.03
N ASP A 5 1.02 -7.30 -7.07
CA ASP A 5 1.66 -5.99 -6.93
C ASP A 5 0.74 -4.99 -6.20
N PRO A 6 1.22 -4.31 -5.15
CA PRO A 6 0.40 -3.41 -4.36
C PRO A 6 -0.07 -2.21 -5.19
N LEU A 7 -1.38 -2.01 -5.22
CA LEU A 7 -2.02 -0.88 -5.87
C LEU A 7 -2.20 0.25 -4.87
N LEU A 8 -1.29 1.22 -4.88
CA LEU A 8 -1.34 2.41 -4.06
C LEU A 8 -2.04 3.55 -4.81
N LYS A 9 -3.08 4.13 -4.21
CA LYS A 9 -3.85 5.25 -4.75
C LYS A 9 -4.05 6.33 -3.69
N ARG A 10 -4.05 7.60 -4.13
CA ARG A 10 -4.52 8.74 -3.33
C ARG A 10 -6.03 8.87 -3.49
N GLU A 11 -6.76 8.89 -2.39
CA GLU A 11 -8.19 9.19 -2.34
C GLU A 11 -8.37 10.68 -2.02
N HIS A 12 -9.27 11.37 -2.75
CA HIS A 12 -9.63 12.74 -2.44
C HIS A 12 -10.72 12.77 -1.38
N THR A 13 -10.44 13.37 -0.23
CA THR A 13 -11.43 13.75 0.77
C THR A 13 -12.10 15.05 0.31
N ALA A 14 -13.42 15.12 0.42
CA ALA A 14 -14.21 16.30 0.01
C ALA A 14 -14.08 17.48 0.98
N ASP A 15 -13.51 17.25 2.15
CA ASP A 15 -13.38 18.19 3.25
C ASP A 15 -12.04 17.95 3.95
N GLY A 16 -11.26 19.03 4.15
CA GLY A 16 -10.12 19.02 5.06
C GLY A 16 -8.73 18.92 4.43
N ASP A 17 -7.77 19.46 5.17
CA ASP A 17 -6.31 19.47 4.95
C ASP A 17 -5.69 18.05 4.85
N GLU A 18 -6.47 17.02 5.16
CA GLU A 18 -6.02 15.65 5.32
C GLU A 18 -6.19 14.84 4.03
N THR A 19 -5.19 14.01 3.70
CA THR A 19 -5.18 13.14 2.51
C THR A 19 -5.25 11.69 2.92
N THR A 20 -6.09 10.90 2.25
CA THR A 20 -6.12 9.43 2.43
C THR A 20 -5.38 8.73 1.30
N PHE A 21 -4.55 7.75 1.66
CA PHE A 21 -3.90 6.83 0.74
C PHE A 21 -4.42 5.42 0.98
N GLN A 22 -4.79 4.70 -0.08
CA GLN A 22 -5.22 3.31 -0.01
C GLN A 22 -4.22 2.43 -0.76
N CYS A 23 -3.67 1.43 -0.06
CA CYS A 23 -2.84 0.37 -0.64
C CYS A 23 -3.63 -0.94 -0.60
N HIS A 24 -3.74 -1.62 -1.75
CA HIS A 24 -4.45 -2.89 -1.86
C HIS A 24 -3.61 -3.93 -2.58
N SER A 25 -3.62 -5.16 -2.06
CA SER A 25 -3.02 -6.33 -2.70
C SER A 25 -3.86 -7.58 -2.44
N ALA A 26 -3.89 -8.51 -3.38
CA ALA A 26 -4.84 -9.61 -3.40
C ALA A 26 -4.17 -10.97 -3.60
N GLY A 27 -4.90 -12.03 -3.21
CA GLY A 27 -4.62 -13.42 -3.57
C GLY A 27 -3.40 -14.04 -2.90
N GLY A 28 -2.91 -13.50 -1.79
CA GLY A 28 -1.71 -13.99 -1.13
C GLY A 28 -1.96 -14.87 0.09
N TYR A 29 -0.99 -15.71 0.42
CA TYR A 29 -0.99 -16.57 1.61
C TYR A 29 0.44 -16.99 1.98
N PRO A 30 0.82 -16.98 3.27
CA PRO A 30 0.00 -16.67 4.47
C PRO A 30 -0.29 -15.18 4.63
N GLN A 31 -1.01 -14.80 5.70
CA GLN A 31 -1.28 -13.39 6.01
C GLN A 31 0.03 -12.59 6.13
N PRO A 32 0.18 -11.46 5.43
CA PRO A 32 1.40 -10.66 5.44
C PRO A 32 1.34 -9.56 6.51
N GLU A 33 2.47 -8.93 6.74
CA GLU A 33 2.57 -7.66 7.46
C GLU A 33 2.51 -6.50 6.47
N LEU A 34 1.89 -5.39 6.86
CA LEU A 34 1.80 -4.18 6.04
C LEU A 34 2.23 -2.95 6.83
N SER A 35 3.21 -2.24 6.28
CA SER A 35 3.74 -0.99 6.82
C SER A 35 3.75 0.13 5.79
N TRP A 36 3.93 1.35 6.26
CA TRP A 36 3.99 2.56 5.44
C TRP A 36 5.26 3.34 5.74
N LEU A 37 5.79 4.03 4.72
CA LEU A 37 6.85 5.01 4.85
C LEU A 37 6.43 6.34 4.21
N ILE A 38 6.60 7.42 4.95
CA ILE A 38 6.49 8.80 4.51
C ILE A 38 7.89 9.27 4.13
N ASP A 39 8.01 9.81 2.93
CA ASP A 39 9.28 10.23 2.32
C ASP A 39 10.43 9.21 2.46
N ASN A 40 10.08 7.93 2.37
CA ASN A 40 10.99 6.78 2.48
C ASN A 40 11.76 6.64 3.80
N THR A 41 11.45 7.46 4.82
CA THR A 41 12.25 7.56 6.03
C THR A 41 11.42 7.54 7.31
N GLN A 42 10.20 8.10 7.28
CA GLN A 42 9.40 8.29 8.47
C GLN A 42 8.23 7.31 8.52
N GLU A 43 8.01 6.72 9.69
CA GLU A 43 6.80 5.95 9.97
C GLU A 43 5.59 6.87 10.13
N PRO A 44 4.38 6.41 9.75
CA PRO A 44 3.17 7.18 9.95
C PRO A 44 2.87 7.37 11.45
N PRO A 45 2.21 8.48 11.83
CA PRO A 45 1.81 8.71 13.20
C PRO A 45 0.83 7.64 13.69
N GLU A 46 0.87 7.33 14.99
CA GLU A 46 0.00 6.32 15.60
C GLU A 46 -1.49 6.66 15.34
N GLY A 47 -2.28 5.65 14.96
CA GLY A 47 -3.71 5.80 14.70
C GLY A 47 -4.08 6.32 13.30
N SER A 48 -3.11 6.78 12.50
CA SER A 48 -3.34 7.22 11.12
C SER A 48 -3.51 6.07 10.11
N VAL A 49 -3.10 4.85 10.50
CA VAL A 49 -3.16 3.66 9.65
C VAL A 49 -4.30 2.74 10.09
N ARG A 50 -5.07 2.27 9.12
CA ARG A 50 -6.09 1.23 9.28
C ARG A 50 -5.84 0.13 8.26
N THR A 51 -5.51 -1.08 8.73
CA THR A 51 -5.27 -2.24 7.88
C THR A 51 -6.36 -3.29 8.10
N GLN A 52 -6.86 -3.85 7.00
CA GLN A 52 -7.86 -4.89 6.96
C GLN A 52 -7.36 -6.05 6.09
N THR A 53 -7.58 -7.26 6.57
CA THR A 53 -7.29 -8.50 5.84
C THR A 53 -8.58 -9.28 5.67
N ASP A 54 -8.99 -9.48 4.42
CA ASP A 54 -10.19 -10.23 4.06
C ASP A 54 -9.80 -11.62 3.58
N THR A 55 -10.51 -12.64 4.06
CA THR A 55 -10.31 -14.03 3.61
C THR A 55 -11.21 -14.33 2.43
N LEU A 56 -10.64 -14.90 1.37
CA LEU A 56 -11.39 -15.36 0.20
C LEU A 56 -11.95 -16.76 0.47
N PRO A 57 -13.29 -16.93 0.56
CA PRO A 57 -13.90 -18.18 1.02
C PRO A 57 -13.61 -19.36 0.10
N ASP A 58 -13.47 -19.12 -1.21
CA ASP A 58 -13.26 -20.18 -2.21
C ASP A 58 -11.82 -20.70 -2.30
N SER A 59 -10.82 -19.96 -1.78
CA SER A 59 -9.40 -20.24 -2.05
C SER A 59 -8.48 -20.25 -0.82
N HIS A 60 -9.00 -19.92 0.37
CA HIS A 60 -8.20 -19.72 1.59
C HIS A 60 -7.10 -18.65 1.46
N LEU A 61 -7.14 -17.84 0.41
CA LEU A 61 -6.21 -16.74 0.16
C LEU A 61 -6.70 -15.47 0.87
N TYR A 62 -5.81 -14.52 1.05
CA TYR A 62 -6.10 -13.24 1.66
C TYR A 62 -6.00 -12.10 0.65
N ASN A 63 -6.87 -11.11 0.85
CA ASN A 63 -6.70 -9.78 0.31
C ASN A 63 -6.38 -8.83 1.45
N ILE A 64 -5.39 -7.97 1.27
CA ILE A 64 -5.01 -6.97 2.27
C ILE A 64 -5.27 -5.58 1.71
N THR A 65 -5.93 -4.75 2.52
CA THR A 65 -6.19 -3.36 2.22
C THR A 65 -5.77 -2.52 3.40
N SER A 66 -4.94 -1.50 3.18
CA SER A 66 -4.56 -0.54 4.21
C SER A 66 -4.88 0.88 3.75
N LYS A 67 -5.34 1.69 4.70
CA LYS A 67 -5.61 3.11 4.52
C LYS A 67 -4.74 3.92 5.48
N LEU A 68 -4.03 4.89 4.94
CA LEU A 68 -3.25 5.88 5.67
C LEU A 68 -3.92 7.24 5.49
N THR A 69 -4.35 7.85 6.59
CA THR A 69 -5.03 9.15 6.58
C THR A 69 -4.16 10.18 7.31
N ILE A 70 -3.66 11.18 6.59
CA ILE A 70 -2.66 12.13 7.11
C ILE A 70 -2.63 13.46 6.33
N SER A 71 -2.39 14.57 7.04
CA SER A 71 -2.05 15.87 6.44
C SER A 71 -0.58 15.90 6.04
N LEU A 72 -0.31 15.92 4.72
CA LEU A 72 1.05 15.99 4.19
C LEU A 72 1.21 17.13 3.17
N PRO A 73 2.40 17.75 3.09
CA PRO A 73 2.74 18.66 2.00
C PRO A 73 2.55 17.99 0.64
N LYS A 74 2.27 18.79 -0.39
CA LYS A 74 2.01 18.27 -1.73
C LYS A 74 3.18 17.53 -2.34
N ASP A 75 4.42 17.78 -1.93
CA ASP A 75 5.64 17.22 -2.52
C ASP A 75 6.20 15.98 -1.80
N VAL A 76 5.48 15.46 -0.79
CA VAL A 76 5.90 14.28 -0.04
C VAL A 76 5.49 12.97 -0.72
N SER A 77 6.42 12.02 -0.77
CA SER A 77 6.15 10.67 -1.27
C SER A 77 5.63 9.74 -0.17
N VAL A 78 4.82 8.76 -0.55
CA VAL A 78 4.28 7.76 0.38
C VAL A 78 4.50 6.38 -0.21
N THR A 79 5.03 5.44 0.57
CA THR A 79 5.28 4.06 0.14
C THR A 79 4.52 3.10 1.04
N CYS A 80 3.74 2.19 0.46
CA CYS A 80 3.26 1.01 1.18
C CYS A 80 4.18 -0.18 0.93
N ILE A 81 4.36 -1.01 1.96
CA ILE A 81 5.25 -2.15 1.98
C ILE A 81 4.45 -3.33 2.52
N ILE A 82 4.46 -4.44 1.78
CA ILE A 82 3.82 -5.69 2.16
C ILE A 82 4.93 -6.73 2.30
N GLU A 83 5.08 -7.28 3.50
CA GLU A 83 6.12 -8.25 3.83
C GLU A 83 5.48 -9.60 4.16
N ASN A 84 5.89 -10.62 3.41
CA ASN A 84 5.55 -12.01 3.68
C ASN A 84 6.82 -12.75 4.13
N LEU A 85 7.04 -12.77 5.45
CA LEU A 85 8.22 -13.37 6.07
C LEU A 85 8.33 -14.88 5.81
N SER A 86 7.20 -15.57 5.68
CA SER A 86 7.19 -17.01 5.39
C SER A 86 7.68 -17.34 3.99
N LEU A 87 7.52 -16.40 3.04
CA LEU A 87 7.99 -16.54 1.67
C LEU A 87 9.29 -15.77 1.40
N ASN A 88 9.81 -15.02 2.37
CA ASN A 88 10.89 -14.04 2.19
C ASN A 88 10.61 -13.08 1.01
N GLU A 89 9.38 -12.59 0.92
CA GLU A 89 8.93 -11.70 -0.14
C GLU A 89 8.57 -10.32 0.42
N THR A 90 9.00 -9.27 -0.28
CA THR A 90 8.67 -7.88 0.04
C THR A 90 8.18 -7.17 -1.22
N LEU A 91 6.94 -6.72 -1.21
CA LEU A 91 6.32 -5.95 -2.28
C LEU A 91 6.15 -4.50 -1.85
N ARG A 92 6.37 -3.55 -2.76
CA ARG A 92 6.34 -2.11 -2.44
C ARG A 92 5.65 -1.33 -3.54
N SER A 93 4.89 -0.31 -3.16
CA SER A 93 4.28 0.63 -4.09
C SER A 93 4.46 2.04 -3.56
N THR A 94 4.93 2.96 -4.42
CA THR A 94 5.24 4.33 -4.02
C THR A 94 4.39 5.31 -4.81
N TYR A 95 3.65 6.14 -4.08
CA TYR A 95 3.00 7.33 -4.59
C TYR A 95 4.01 8.47 -4.65
N LYS A 96 4.19 9.04 -5.84
CA LYS A 96 5.00 10.24 -6.05
C LYS A 96 4.10 11.38 -6.49
N PRO A 97 4.12 12.53 -5.77
CA PRO A 97 3.19 13.62 -6.04
C PRO A 97 3.41 14.33 -7.39
N ASN A 98 4.62 14.26 -7.93
CA ASN A 98 4.97 14.79 -9.26
C ASN A 98 5.40 13.69 -10.24
N GLY A 99 4.85 12.48 -10.07
CA GLY A 99 4.96 11.42 -11.08
C GLY A 99 4.00 11.69 -12.25
N GLY A 100 4.38 12.57 -13.17
CA GLY A 100 3.87 12.48 -14.56
C GLY A 100 4.05 11.04 -15.07
N PRO A 101 3.20 10.56 -16.00
CA PRO A 101 3.07 9.15 -16.28
C PRO A 101 4.38 8.62 -16.86
N LEU A 102 5.10 7.82 -16.06
CA LEU A 102 6.22 7.03 -16.55
C LEU A 102 5.88 5.57 -16.36
N GLY A 103 5.23 5.05 -17.41
CA GLY A 103 5.60 3.79 -18.01
C GLY A 103 5.33 2.56 -17.16
N ARG A 104 4.23 1.89 -17.50
CA ARG A 104 4.16 0.43 -17.44
C ARG A 104 5.48 -0.12 -18.01
N ARG A 105 6.30 -0.75 -17.19
CA ARG A 105 7.24 -1.76 -17.68
C ARG A 105 6.68 -3.10 -17.27
N ALA A 106 6.09 -3.78 -18.26
CA ALA A 106 5.96 -5.22 -18.23
C ALA A 106 7.38 -5.80 -18.07
N ALA A 107 7.58 -6.60 -17.03
CA ALA A 107 8.66 -7.58 -17.02
C ALA A 107 8.04 -8.88 -17.55
N GLU A 108 8.17 -9.10 -18.85
CA GLU A 108 8.08 -10.43 -19.45
C GLU A 108 9.51 -10.96 -19.55
N GLY A 109 9.71 -12.19 -19.08
CA GLY A 109 10.95 -12.96 -19.18
C GLY A 109 10.62 -14.44 -19.10
#